data_AF-A0A1B7NX33-F1
#
_entry.id   AF-A0A1B7NX33-F1
#
_cell.length_a   1.000
_cell.length_b   1.000
_cell.length_c   1.000
_cell.angle_alpha   90.00
_cell.angle_beta   90.00
_cell.angle_gamma   90.00
#
_symmetry.space_group_name_H-M   'P 1'
#
loop_
_entity.id
_entity.type
_entity.pdbx_description
1 polymer ?
#
loop_
_entity_poly.entity_id
_entity_poly.type
_entity_poly.pdbx_seq_one_letter_code
_entity_poly.pdbx_strand_id
1 'polypeptide(L)'
;MRSLPKRINPLILPEVSPPYEELLSRRRLGKTNLSVKPGQVGTSSATKPENLGMFEYAHLRAPLPKDLKGSEIFSFQSPQQNPEAYFLMRRSKDGYVSATGMFKIAFPWARHADEKVERDYLKSRPETSEDEIAGNVWISPDLALEIAKDYGMFDWVRALLDPTDIVQSATSPEKQISPPPKFELPPIDSPSQPVSRRTRRSVSPSKMASPKKSAAGRKPRQTRVQKEAASASSSTAANASLQSTLEAA
;
A
#
# COMPACT_ATOMS: atom_id res chain seq x y z
N MET A 1 11.91 0.43 24.48
CA MET A 1 11.71 1.33 23.33
C MET A 1 11.99 0.56 22.07
N ARG A 2 11.09 0.60 21.08
CA ARG A 2 11.33 0.03 19.75
C ARG A 2 12.35 0.90 19.02
N SER A 3 13.33 0.28 18.35
CA SER A 3 14.30 1.00 17.52
C SER A 3 14.00 0.73 16.05
N LEU A 4 13.63 1.75 15.29
CA LEU A 4 13.41 1.63 13.86
C LEU A 4 14.70 1.76 13.06
N PRO A 5 14.79 1.13 11.87
CA PRO A 5 15.89 1.40 10.96
C PRO A 5 15.97 2.90 10.62
N LYS A 6 17.19 3.44 10.62
CA LYS A 6 17.39 4.88 10.37
C LYS A 6 17.12 5.30 8.94
N ARG A 7 17.27 4.37 7.98
CA ARG A 7 17.19 4.64 6.54
C ARG A 7 15.78 4.36 6.04
N ILE A 8 14.98 5.41 5.92
CA ILE A 8 13.62 5.37 5.37
C ILE A 8 13.66 5.44 3.83
N ASN A 9 12.70 4.81 3.17
CA ASN A 9 12.46 4.92 1.74
C ASN A 9 12.05 6.36 1.38
N PRO A 10 12.86 7.12 0.61
CA PRO A 10 12.53 8.51 0.28
C PRO A 10 11.34 8.63 -0.69
N LEU A 11 10.97 7.56 -1.40
CA LEU A 11 9.94 7.59 -2.45
C LEU A 11 8.51 7.55 -1.90
N ILE A 12 8.35 7.29 -0.60
CA ILE A 12 7.04 7.24 0.08
C ILE A 12 6.80 8.43 1.00
N LEU A 13 7.79 9.33 1.11
CA LEU A 13 7.66 10.54 1.92
C LEU A 13 6.68 11.52 1.27
N PRO A 14 6.01 12.39 2.05
CA PRO A 14 4.99 13.32 1.54
C PRO A 14 5.48 14.24 0.41
N GLU A 15 6.77 14.60 0.41
CA GLU A 15 7.37 15.52 -0.56
C GLU A 15 7.50 14.93 -1.97
N VAL A 16 7.61 13.60 -2.06
CA VAL A 16 7.84 12.86 -3.32
C VAL A 16 6.62 12.04 -3.72
N SER A 17 5.77 11.69 -2.76
CA SER A 17 4.61 10.84 -2.98
C SER A 17 3.62 11.43 -3.98
N PRO A 18 2.94 10.59 -4.78
CA PRO A 18 1.81 11.03 -5.58
C PRO A 18 0.75 11.71 -4.70
N PRO A 19 0.00 12.70 -5.23
CA PRO A 19 -1.09 13.32 -4.50
C PRO A 19 -2.13 12.27 -4.09
N TYR A 20 -2.83 12.53 -2.98
CA TYR A 20 -3.79 11.61 -2.37
C TYR A 20 -4.80 11.01 -3.36
N GLU A 21 -5.42 11.85 -4.19
CA GLU A 21 -6.38 11.42 -5.23
C GLU A 21 -5.78 10.43 -6.24
N GLU A 22 -4.49 10.60 -6.56
CA GLU A 22 -3.78 9.69 -7.44
C GLU A 22 -3.54 8.34 -6.75
N LEU A 23 -3.20 8.34 -5.45
CA LEU A 23 -3.07 7.12 -4.65
C LEU A 23 -4.39 6.35 -4.59
N LEU A 24 -5.52 7.04 -4.39
CA LEU A 24 -6.86 6.42 -4.41
C LEU A 24 -7.13 5.72 -5.74
N SER A 25 -6.77 6.36 -6.86
CA SER A 25 -6.97 5.84 -8.21
C SER A 25 -6.07 4.65 -8.56
N ARG A 26 -4.99 4.43 -7.79
CA ARG A 26 -4.00 3.36 -7.98
C ARG A 26 -4.36 2.08 -7.21
N ARG A 27 -5.34 2.11 -6.32
CA ARG A 27 -5.81 0.94 -5.55
C ARG A 27 -6.43 -0.10 -6.46
N ARG A 28 -6.20 -1.37 -6.18
CA ARG A 28 -6.73 -2.50 -6.93
C ARG A 28 -7.20 -3.58 -5.97
N LEU A 29 -8.04 -4.49 -6.47
CA LEU A 29 -8.40 -5.71 -5.77
C LEU A 29 -7.60 -6.89 -6.33
N GLY A 30 -7.25 -7.79 -5.44
CA GLY A 30 -6.50 -9.02 -5.70
C GLY A 30 -7.22 -10.22 -5.09
N LYS A 31 -7.04 -11.36 -5.73
CA LYS A 31 -7.53 -12.65 -5.27
C LYS A 31 -6.48 -13.70 -5.62
N THR A 32 -6.04 -14.46 -4.63
CA THR A 32 -5.05 -15.52 -4.78
C THR A 32 -5.49 -16.77 -4.03
N ASN A 33 -5.02 -17.93 -4.45
CA ASN A 33 -5.19 -19.17 -3.69
C ASN A 33 -3.87 -19.47 -2.97
N LEU A 34 -3.84 -19.22 -1.66
CA LEU A 34 -2.69 -19.50 -0.81
C LEU A 34 -2.57 -21.00 -0.63
N SER A 35 -1.43 -21.55 -1.05
CA SER A 35 -1.14 -22.97 -0.89
C SER A 35 0.34 -23.17 -0.57
N VAL A 36 0.63 -24.22 0.17
CA VAL A 36 2.01 -24.65 0.48
C VAL A 36 2.19 -26.10 0.05
N LYS A 37 3.45 -26.54 -0.01
CA LYS A 37 3.75 -27.94 -0.30
C LYS A 37 3.08 -28.83 0.76
N PRO A 38 2.59 -30.04 0.43
CA PRO A 38 1.85 -30.88 1.37
C PRO A 38 2.56 -31.13 2.71
N GLY A 39 3.90 -31.21 2.73
CA GLY A 39 4.69 -31.39 3.95
C GLY A 39 4.92 -30.14 4.81
N GLN A 40 4.45 -28.96 4.38
CA GLN A 40 4.59 -27.69 5.10
C GLN A 40 3.27 -27.23 5.74
N VAL A 41 2.17 -27.93 5.53
CA VAL A 41 0.87 -27.56 6.13
C VAL A 41 0.94 -27.76 7.65
N GLY A 42 0.55 -26.73 8.40
CA GLY A 42 0.49 -26.73 9.86
C GLY A 42 1.84 -26.59 10.58
N THR A 43 2.94 -26.36 9.86
CA THR A 43 4.27 -26.18 10.47
C THR A 43 4.48 -24.80 11.09
N SER A 44 3.73 -23.78 10.65
CA SER A 44 3.75 -22.43 11.20
C SER A 44 2.34 -21.83 11.21
N SER A 45 2.16 -20.66 11.85
CA SER A 45 0.86 -19.99 11.88
C SER A 45 0.35 -19.66 10.47
N ALA A 46 1.27 -19.32 9.55
CA ALA A 46 0.95 -19.00 8.16
C ALA A 46 0.52 -20.21 7.32
N THR A 47 0.90 -21.42 7.72
CA THR A 47 0.61 -22.65 6.97
C THR A 47 -0.52 -23.47 7.58
N LYS A 48 -1.21 -22.94 8.59
CA LYS A 48 -2.43 -23.57 9.14
C LYS A 48 -3.49 -23.73 8.04
N PRO A 49 -4.25 -24.84 8.02
CA PRO A 49 -5.31 -25.05 7.03
C PRO A 49 -6.31 -23.89 6.92
N GLU A 50 -6.67 -23.24 8.04
CA GLU A 50 -7.56 -22.07 8.04
C GLU A 50 -6.98 -20.81 7.38
N ASN A 51 -5.66 -20.72 7.27
CA ASN A 51 -4.93 -19.59 6.67
C ASN A 51 -4.52 -19.85 5.21
N LEU A 52 -4.83 -21.04 4.69
CA LEU A 52 -4.68 -21.43 3.29
C LEU A 52 -6.00 -21.26 2.53
N GLY A 53 -5.94 -21.43 1.22
CA GLY A 53 -7.11 -21.32 0.35
C GLY A 53 -7.28 -19.92 -0.23
N MET A 54 -8.53 -19.59 -0.57
CA MET A 54 -8.82 -18.37 -1.31
C MET A 54 -8.69 -17.12 -0.43
N PHE A 55 -7.80 -16.22 -0.83
CA PHE A 55 -7.48 -14.98 -0.13
C PHE A 55 -7.79 -13.78 -1.02
N GLU A 56 -8.68 -12.92 -0.54
CA GLU A 56 -9.12 -11.69 -1.21
C GLU A 56 -8.62 -10.46 -0.45
N TYR A 57 -8.17 -9.46 -1.18
CA TYR A 57 -7.56 -8.27 -0.60
C TYR A 57 -7.64 -7.07 -1.54
N ALA A 58 -7.51 -5.87 -0.97
CA ALA A 58 -7.15 -4.66 -1.70
C ALA A 58 -5.65 -4.41 -1.59
N HIS A 59 -5.06 -3.81 -2.61
CA HIS A 59 -3.65 -3.42 -2.57
C HIS A 59 -3.37 -2.08 -3.23
N LEU A 60 -2.25 -1.50 -2.80
CA LEU A 60 -1.66 -0.30 -3.37
C LEU A 60 -0.17 -0.57 -3.64
N ARG A 61 0.25 -0.39 -4.90
CA ARG A 61 1.64 -0.59 -5.33
C ARG A 61 2.49 0.61 -4.92
N ALA A 62 3.41 0.41 -3.97
CA ALA A 62 4.34 1.42 -3.49
C ALA A 62 5.72 1.26 -4.14
N PRO A 63 6.38 2.35 -4.55
CA PRO A 63 7.68 2.29 -5.20
C PRO A 63 8.78 1.88 -4.21
N LEU A 64 9.72 1.08 -4.71
CA LEU A 64 10.97 0.77 -4.03
C LEU A 64 12.16 1.45 -4.74
N PRO A 65 13.20 1.81 -3.98
CA PRO A 65 14.46 2.26 -4.57
C PRO A 65 15.07 1.18 -5.48
N LYS A 66 15.68 1.60 -6.59
CA LYS A 66 16.31 0.66 -7.55
C LYS A 66 17.46 -0.13 -6.94
N ASP A 67 18.20 0.49 -6.03
CA ASP A 67 19.32 -0.14 -5.33
C ASP A 67 18.89 -0.57 -3.92
N LEU A 68 18.68 -1.88 -3.77
CA LEU A 68 18.39 -2.53 -2.49
C LEU A 68 19.60 -3.28 -1.94
N LYS A 69 20.82 -2.90 -2.34
CA LYS A 69 22.05 -3.52 -1.83
C LYS A 69 22.11 -3.47 -0.31
N GLY A 70 22.36 -4.64 0.28
CA GLY A 70 22.42 -4.82 1.74
C GLY A 70 21.06 -5.01 2.41
N SER A 71 19.96 -5.02 1.65
CA SER A 71 18.68 -5.50 2.16
C SER A 71 18.75 -7.01 2.38
N GLU A 72 18.18 -7.46 3.49
CA GLU A 72 18.06 -8.89 3.78
C GLU A 72 16.61 -9.37 3.73
N ILE A 73 15.64 -8.45 3.80
CA ILE A 73 14.20 -8.73 3.90
C ILE A 73 13.52 -9.00 2.55
N PHE A 74 14.25 -8.87 1.45
CA PHE A 74 13.80 -9.23 0.11
C PHE A 74 14.59 -10.43 -0.40
N SER A 75 13.86 -11.47 -0.81
CA SER A 75 14.45 -12.63 -1.46
C SER A 75 14.78 -12.30 -2.92
N PHE A 76 16.04 -11.99 -3.19
CA PHE A 76 16.54 -11.82 -4.55
C PHE A 76 16.75 -13.19 -5.18
N GLN A 77 15.71 -13.76 -5.80
CA GLN A 77 15.91 -14.93 -6.66
C GLN A 77 16.76 -14.48 -7.86
N SER A 78 17.99 -14.96 -8.00
CA SER A 78 18.78 -14.68 -9.22
C SER A 78 18.12 -15.37 -10.41
N PRO A 79 17.96 -14.71 -11.58
CA PRO A 79 18.57 -13.44 -12.00
C PRO A 79 17.63 -12.23 -11.84
N GLN A 80 16.54 -12.32 -11.05
CA GLN A 80 15.59 -11.22 -10.91
C GLN A 80 16.27 -9.96 -10.36
N GLN A 81 16.12 -8.90 -11.14
CA GLN A 81 16.42 -7.53 -10.74
C GLN A 81 15.67 -7.18 -9.45
N ASN A 82 16.26 -6.28 -8.65
CA ASN A 82 15.62 -5.76 -7.45
C ASN A 82 14.16 -5.35 -7.74
N PRO A 83 13.19 -5.70 -6.89
CA PRO A 83 11.80 -5.32 -7.12
C PRO A 83 11.69 -3.79 -7.17
N GLU A 84 11.11 -3.25 -8.24
CA GLU A 84 10.88 -1.80 -8.39
C GLU A 84 9.76 -1.29 -7.47
N ALA A 85 8.98 -2.19 -6.89
CA ALA A 85 7.84 -1.88 -6.06
C ALA A 85 7.50 -3.03 -5.11
N TYR A 86 6.79 -2.70 -4.05
CA TYR A 86 6.13 -3.66 -3.17
C TYR A 86 4.66 -3.27 -2.99
N PHE A 87 3.90 -4.09 -2.27
CA PHE A 87 2.46 -3.92 -2.17
C PHE A 87 2.04 -3.70 -0.72
N LEU A 88 1.33 -2.60 -0.46
CA LEU A 88 0.51 -2.48 0.73
C LEU A 88 -0.77 -3.27 0.50
N MET A 89 -1.17 -4.04 1.50
CA MET A 89 -2.30 -4.95 1.37
C MET A 89 -3.28 -4.77 2.53
N ARG A 90 -4.56 -4.88 2.21
CA ARG A 90 -5.68 -4.81 3.14
C ARG A 90 -6.61 -6.00 2.90
N ARG A 91 -6.82 -6.82 3.92
CA ARG A 91 -7.65 -8.04 3.85
C ARG A 91 -9.11 -7.69 3.57
N SER A 92 -9.74 -8.43 2.66
CA SER A 92 -11.17 -8.25 2.39
C SER A 92 -12.08 -8.84 3.48
N LYS A 93 -11.60 -9.83 4.24
CA LYS A 93 -12.37 -10.52 5.30
C LYS A 93 -12.74 -9.59 6.47
N ASP A 94 -11.79 -8.77 6.92
CA ASP A 94 -11.88 -8.01 8.17
C ASP A 94 -11.23 -6.62 8.10
N GLY A 95 -10.63 -6.25 6.96
CA GLY A 95 -10.06 -4.93 6.75
C GLY A 95 -8.68 -4.71 7.36
N TYR A 96 -8.04 -5.73 7.94
CA TYR A 96 -6.70 -5.63 8.52
C TYR A 96 -5.65 -5.32 7.46
N VAL A 97 -4.60 -4.60 7.85
CA VAL A 97 -3.51 -4.14 6.97
C VAL A 97 -2.24 -4.93 7.23
N SER A 98 -1.51 -5.28 6.17
CA SER A 98 -0.22 -6.00 6.29
C SER A 98 0.87 -5.08 6.84
N ALA A 99 1.19 -5.24 8.13
CA ALA A 99 2.24 -4.49 8.79
C ALA A 99 3.63 -4.90 8.30
N THR A 100 3.81 -6.18 7.95
CA THR A 100 5.01 -6.66 7.27
C THR A 100 5.22 -5.91 5.96
N GLY A 101 4.17 -5.75 5.14
CA GLY A 101 4.25 -4.99 3.89
C GLY A 101 4.59 -3.52 4.12
N MET A 102 3.99 -2.89 5.13
CA MET A 102 4.32 -1.51 5.54
C MET A 102 5.80 -1.38 5.90
N PHE A 103 6.35 -2.29 6.72
CA PHE A 103 7.75 -2.25 7.14
C PHE A 103 8.71 -2.42 5.96
N LYS A 104 8.46 -3.39 5.06
CA LYS A 104 9.32 -3.62 3.89
C LYS A 104 9.34 -2.42 2.93
N ILE A 105 8.23 -1.70 2.82
CA ILE A 105 8.13 -0.50 2.00
C ILE A 105 8.86 0.68 2.66
N ALA A 106 8.69 0.86 3.96
CA ALA A 106 9.28 1.96 4.72
C ALA A 106 10.79 1.82 4.90
N PHE A 107 11.28 0.61 5.13
CA PHE A 107 12.69 0.33 5.43
C PHE A 107 13.25 -0.74 4.50
N PRO A 108 13.37 -0.47 3.20
CA PRO A 108 13.66 -1.50 2.22
C PRO A 108 15.10 -2.05 2.30
N TRP A 109 15.98 -1.43 3.10
CA TRP A 109 17.33 -1.91 3.41
C TRP A 109 17.46 -2.54 4.80
N ALA A 110 16.34 -2.82 5.46
CA ALA A 110 16.36 -3.43 6.79
C ALA A 110 17.00 -4.83 6.77
N ARG A 111 17.53 -5.21 7.93
CA ARG A 111 18.04 -6.56 8.19
C ARG A 111 16.94 -7.44 8.75
N HIS A 112 17.15 -8.76 8.74
CA HIS A 112 16.21 -9.70 9.37
C HIS A 112 16.02 -9.41 10.87
N ALA A 113 17.09 -8.96 11.55
CA ALA A 113 17.02 -8.61 12.96
C ALA A 113 16.06 -7.43 13.21
N ASP A 114 16.07 -6.43 12.32
CA ASP A 114 15.18 -5.27 12.42
C ASP A 114 13.72 -5.68 12.18
N GLU A 115 13.46 -6.47 11.14
CA GLU A 115 12.13 -7.01 10.83
C GLU A 115 11.60 -7.88 11.97
N LYS A 116 12.47 -8.70 12.58
CA LYS A 116 12.09 -9.54 13.72
C LYS A 116 11.69 -8.71 14.94
N VAL A 117 12.49 -7.71 15.32
CA VAL A 117 12.18 -6.82 16.45
C VAL A 117 10.87 -6.08 16.20
N GLU A 118 10.66 -5.60 14.99
CA GLU A 118 9.42 -4.93 14.61
C GLU A 118 8.21 -5.87 14.69
N ARG A 119 8.34 -7.07 14.12
CA ARG A 119 7.31 -8.10 14.16
C ARG A 119 6.93 -8.48 15.59
N ASP A 120 7.92 -8.68 16.46
CA ASP A 120 7.69 -9.05 17.86
C ASP A 120 6.99 -7.90 18.62
N TYR A 121 7.36 -6.64 18.35
CA TYR A 121 6.65 -5.48 18.87
C TYR A 121 5.18 -5.46 18.44
N LEU A 122 4.91 -5.61 17.14
CA LEU A 122 3.54 -5.59 16.62
C LEU A 122 2.71 -6.75 17.20
N LYS A 123 3.27 -7.96 17.32
CA LYS A 123 2.58 -9.09 17.93
C LYS A 123 2.23 -8.89 19.41
N SER A 124 2.94 -8.03 20.12
CA SER A 124 2.61 -7.69 21.50
C SER A 124 1.39 -6.76 21.62
N ARG A 125 0.92 -6.19 20.51
CA ARG A 125 -0.21 -5.26 20.47
C ARG A 125 -1.54 -6.02 20.43
N PRO A 126 -2.55 -5.62 21.23
CA PRO A 126 -3.87 -6.25 21.23
C PRO A 126 -4.64 -6.01 19.92
N GLU A 127 -4.27 -5.00 19.13
CA GLU A 127 -4.91 -4.67 17.85
C GLU A 127 -4.31 -5.46 16.67
N THR A 128 -3.41 -6.39 16.95
CA THR A 128 -2.78 -7.28 15.96
C THR A 128 -3.56 -8.59 15.85
N SER A 129 -3.79 -9.05 14.62
CA SER A 129 -4.44 -10.32 14.35
C SER A 129 -3.57 -11.48 14.84
N GLU A 130 -4.21 -12.46 15.49
CA GLU A 130 -3.56 -13.72 15.88
C GLU A 130 -3.11 -14.53 14.66
N ASP A 131 -3.83 -14.40 13.53
CA ASP A 131 -3.56 -15.13 12.31
C ASP A 131 -2.50 -14.42 11.46
N GLU A 132 -1.33 -15.04 11.37
CA GLU A 132 -0.40 -14.76 10.27
C GLU A 132 -0.96 -15.40 9.00
N ILE A 133 -1.29 -14.58 7.99
CA ILE A 133 -1.72 -15.08 6.67
C ILE A 133 -0.64 -14.72 5.66
N ALA A 134 -0.25 -15.70 4.83
CA ALA A 134 0.82 -15.56 3.84
C ALA A 134 2.16 -15.09 4.44
N GLY A 135 2.44 -15.45 5.70
CA GLY A 135 3.66 -15.06 6.42
C GLY A 135 3.68 -13.60 6.90
N ASN A 136 2.57 -12.87 6.75
CA ASN A 136 2.50 -11.45 7.14
C ASN A 136 1.83 -11.29 8.51
N VAL A 137 2.27 -10.27 9.25
CA VAL A 137 1.58 -9.74 10.43
C VAL A 137 0.50 -8.78 9.95
N TRP A 138 -0.71 -8.96 10.46
CA TRP A 138 -1.89 -8.16 10.10
C TRP A 138 -2.33 -7.34 11.31
N ILE A 139 -2.53 -6.03 11.13
CA ILE A 139 -2.95 -5.11 12.21
C ILE A 139 -4.25 -4.39 11.86
N SER A 140 -4.96 -3.93 12.90
CA SER A 140 -6.19 -3.15 12.72
C SER A 140 -5.95 -1.87 11.90
N PRO A 141 -6.97 -1.34 11.22
CA PRO A 141 -6.86 -0.06 10.48
C PRO A 141 -6.36 1.10 11.34
N ASP A 142 -6.80 1.20 12.60
CA ASP A 142 -6.39 2.26 13.53
C ASP A 142 -4.90 2.17 13.87
N LEU A 143 -4.44 0.96 14.24
CA LEU A 143 -3.02 0.74 14.52
C LEU A 143 -2.17 0.94 13.25
N ALA A 144 -2.68 0.57 12.07
CA ALA A 144 -1.99 0.83 10.82
C ALA A 144 -1.77 2.32 10.57
N LEU A 145 -2.75 3.18 10.87
CA LEU A 145 -2.60 4.64 10.76
C LEU A 145 -1.61 5.20 11.77
N GLU A 146 -1.58 4.69 13.00
CA GLU A 146 -0.58 5.06 14.01
C GLU A 146 0.83 4.72 13.54
N ILE A 147 1.07 3.46 13.18
CA ILE A 147 2.38 2.97 12.73
C ILE A 147 2.83 3.66 11.44
N ALA A 148 1.90 4.03 10.55
CA ALA A 148 2.22 4.73 9.32
C ALA A 148 2.82 6.12 9.55
N LYS A 149 2.51 6.78 10.67
CA LYS A 149 3.14 8.06 11.05
C LYS A 149 4.62 7.85 11.36
N ASP A 150 4.95 6.83 12.16
CA ASP A 150 6.33 6.47 12.49
C ASP A 150 7.15 6.07 11.26
N TYR A 151 6.49 5.48 10.27
CA TYR A 151 7.11 5.03 9.02
C TYR A 151 7.21 6.13 7.95
N GLY A 152 6.64 7.32 8.19
CA GLY A 152 6.61 8.41 7.21
C GLY A 152 5.76 8.10 5.97
N MET A 153 4.75 7.23 6.10
CA MET A 153 3.93 6.74 4.98
C MET A 153 2.42 6.87 5.20
N PHE A 154 2.03 7.81 6.05
CA PHE A 154 0.65 8.04 6.48
C PHE A 154 -0.33 8.14 5.30
N ASP A 155 -0.02 8.94 4.28
CA ASP A 155 -0.91 9.15 3.12
C ASP A 155 -1.15 7.87 2.31
N TRP A 156 -0.17 6.96 2.27
CA TRP A 156 -0.29 5.68 1.56
C TRP A 156 -1.27 4.74 2.28
N VAL A 157 -1.13 4.61 3.59
CA VAL A 157 -2.02 3.76 4.41
C VAL A 157 -3.41 4.37 4.47
N ARG A 158 -3.50 5.69 4.61
CA ARG A 158 -4.78 6.41 4.58
C ARG A 158 -5.50 6.21 3.25
N ALA A 159 -4.82 6.32 2.12
CA ALA A 159 -5.42 6.06 0.81
C ALA A 159 -5.94 4.63 0.70
N LEU A 160 -5.17 3.63 1.19
CA LEU A 160 -5.58 2.23 1.19
C LEU A 160 -6.86 1.99 2.04
N LEU A 161 -7.01 2.71 3.14
CA LEU A 161 -8.15 2.60 4.06
C LEU A 161 -9.38 3.39 3.61
N ASP A 162 -9.20 4.38 2.74
CA ASP A 162 -10.25 5.30 2.30
C ASP A 162 -11.51 4.57 1.78
N PRO A 163 -12.72 5.00 2.20
CA PRO A 163 -13.97 4.32 1.88
C PRO A 163 -14.43 4.48 0.42
N THR A 164 -13.76 5.30 -0.38
CA THR A 164 -14.04 5.46 -1.82
C THR A 164 -13.92 4.11 -2.53
N ASP A 165 -14.85 3.81 -3.43
CA ASP A 165 -14.90 2.52 -4.12
C ASP A 165 -13.62 2.24 -4.93
N ILE A 166 -13.18 0.98 -4.88
CA ILE A 166 -12.02 0.50 -5.64
C ILE A 166 -12.51 -0.01 -6.99
N VAL A 167 -12.00 0.60 -8.06
CA VAL A 167 -12.38 0.24 -9.44
C VAL A 167 -11.96 -1.19 -9.74
N GLN A 168 -12.94 -2.08 -9.96
CA GLN A 168 -12.74 -3.42 -10.51
C GLN A 168 -12.72 -3.34 -12.04
N SER A 169 -11.80 -4.04 -12.70
CA SER A 169 -11.80 -4.14 -14.16
C SER A 169 -12.99 -4.99 -14.63
N ALA A 170 -13.83 -4.42 -15.49
CA ALA A 170 -15.10 -5.00 -15.93
C ALA A 170 -14.98 -6.28 -16.82
N THR A 171 -13.77 -6.70 -17.17
CA THR A 171 -13.51 -7.74 -18.18
C THR A 171 -13.30 -9.15 -17.61
N SER A 172 -13.45 -9.36 -16.29
CA SER A 172 -13.40 -10.71 -15.69
C SER A 172 -14.68 -10.99 -14.89
N PRO A 173 -15.80 -11.29 -15.57
CA PRO A 173 -17.10 -11.49 -14.94
C PRO A 173 -17.18 -12.70 -13.99
N GLU A 174 -16.17 -13.58 -13.95
CA GLU A 174 -16.17 -14.80 -13.12
C GLU A 174 -15.56 -14.63 -11.72
N LYS A 175 -15.01 -13.46 -11.37
CA LYS A 175 -14.41 -13.23 -10.04
C LYS A 175 -14.78 -11.86 -9.50
N GLN A 176 -16.03 -11.71 -9.06
CA GLN A 176 -16.39 -10.62 -8.14
C GLN A 176 -15.53 -10.77 -6.89
N ILE A 177 -14.55 -9.88 -6.71
CA ILE A 177 -13.70 -9.84 -5.51
C ILE A 177 -14.44 -8.97 -4.49
N SER A 178 -14.59 -9.47 -3.26
CA SER A 178 -15.18 -8.67 -2.19
C SER A 178 -14.23 -7.52 -1.82
N PRO A 179 -14.70 -6.25 -1.82
CA PRO A 179 -13.89 -5.16 -1.28
C PRO A 179 -13.79 -5.30 0.25
N PRO A 180 -12.71 -4.79 0.87
CA PRO A 180 -12.62 -4.74 2.33
C PRO A 180 -13.77 -3.95 2.98
N PRO A 181 -14.09 -4.23 4.27
CA PRO A 181 -15.08 -3.47 5.01
C PRO A 181 -14.78 -1.97 4.97
N LYS A 182 -15.80 -1.13 4.88
CA LYS A 182 -15.59 0.33 4.92
C LYS A 182 -15.00 0.72 6.27
N PHE A 183 -14.01 1.59 6.24
CA PHE A 183 -13.39 2.14 7.45
C PHE A 183 -13.71 3.64 7.51
N GLU A 184 -14.14 4.10 8.67
CA GLU A 184 -14.37 5.51 8.93
C GLU A 184 -13.04 6.16 9.31
N LEU A 185 -12.49 6.94 8.38
CA LEU A 185 -11.22 7.61 8.62
C LEU A 185 -11.38 8.65 9.75
N PRO A 186 -10.44 8.70 10.71
CA PRO A 186 -10.44 9.77 11.69
C PRO A 186 -10.28 11.13 10.98
N PRO A 187 -10.89 12.20 11.50
CA PRO A 187 -10.71 13.55 10.97
C PRO A 187 -9.23 13.91 10.89
N ILE A 188 -8.80 14.55 9.80
CA ILE A 188 -7.46 15.13 9.77
C ILE A 188 -7.49 16.34 10.71
N ASP A 189 -6.72 16.31 11.79
CA ASP A 189 -6.37 17.54 12.50
C ASP A 189 -5.59 18.43 11.53
N SER A 190 -6.31 19.39 10.95
CA SER A 190 -5.72 20.38 10.06
C SER A 190 -4.79 21.24 10.91
N PRO A 191 -3.50 21.42 10.58
CA PRO A 191 -2.72 22.46 11.23
C PRO A 191 -3.44 23.78 10.95
N SER A 192 -3.84 24.47 12.02
CA SER A 192 -4.56 25.75 11.99
C SER A 192 -3.92 26.68 10.95
N GLN A 193 -4.60 26.92 9.84
CA GLN A 193 -4.20 27.99 8.93
C GLN A 193 -4.26 29.31 9.71
N PRO A 194 -3.23 30.18 9.67
CA PRO A 194 -3.35 31.50 10.23
C PRO A 194 -4.46 32.22 9.46
N VAL A 195 -5.48 32.65 10.21
CA VAL A 195 -6.62 33.42 9.71
C VAL A 195 -6.09 34.72 9.11
N SER A 196 -5.84 34.72 7.80
CA SER A 196 -5.45 35.93 7.09
C SER A 196 -6.64 36.88 7.10
N ARG A 197 -6.48 37.98 7.85
CA ARG A 197 -7.46 39.05 8.01
C ARG A 197 -7.97 39.53 6.65
N ARG A 198 -9.30 39.42 6.48
CA ARG A 198 -10.09 40.23 5.55
C ARG A 198 -9.60 41.67 5.57
N THR A 199 -9.00 42.10 4.46
CA THR A 199 -8.93 43.52 4.13
C THR A 199 -9.74 43.71 2.86
N ARG A 200 -10.94 44.25 3.05
CA ARG A 200 -11.76 44.82 1.97
C ARG A 200 -10.97 45.96 1.33
N ARG A 201 -10.89 46.00 0.00
CA ARG A 201 -11.21 47.20 -0.80
C ARG A 201 -11.32 46.84 -2.28
N SER A 202 -12.48 47.18 -2.79
CA SER A 202 -12.97 47.14 -4.15
C SER A 202 -12.33 48.20 -5.04
N VAL A 203 -11.94 47.85 -6.27
CA VAL A 203 -12.21 48.62 -7.51
C VAL A 203 -11.83 47.80 -8.76
N SER A 204 -12.76 47.74 -9.70
CA SER A 204 -12.62 47.39 -11.14
C SER A 204 -13.29 48.55 -11.94
N PRO A 205 -13.24 48.66 -13.30
CA PRO A 205 -12.52 47.90 -14.33
C PRO A 205 -11.81 48.79 -15.39
N SER A 206 -10.98 48.21 -16.28
CA SER A 206 -10.84 48.70 -17.67
C SER A 206 -10.31 47.63 -18.65
N LYS A 207 -10.86 47.71 -19.86
CA LYS A 207 -10.79 46.83 -21.04
C LYS A 207 -9.36 46.59 -21.57
N MET A 208 -9.09 45.41 -22.16
CA MET A 208 -8.88 45.23 -23.62
C MET A 208 -8.34 43.83 -24.00
N ALA A 209 -9.02 43.22 -24.98
CA ALA A 209 -8.56 42.38 -26.10
C ALA A 209 -7.49 41.29 -25.92
N SER A 210 -7.92 40.03 -26.13
CA SER A 210 -7.15 38.88 -26.68
C SER A 210 -6.64 39.17 -28.13
N PRO A 211 -5.82 38.33 -28.82
CA PRO A 211 -5.47 36.91 -28.56
C PRO A 211 -4.01 36.46 -28.89
N LYS A 212 -3.59 35.27 -28.40
CA LYS A 212 -3.18 34.08 -29.19
C LYS A 212 -2.48 32.97 -28.38
N LYS A 213 -2.88 31.75 -28.75
CA LYS A 213 -2.41 30.39 -28.48
C LYS A 213 -0.89 30.19 -28.27
N SER A 214 -0.53 29.32 -27.31
CA SER A 214 0.41 28.21 -27.56
C SER A 214 0.28 27.08 -26.51
N ALA A 215 -0.04 25.90 -27.05
CA ALA A 215 0.20 24.53 -26.59
C ALA A 215 0.44 24.23 -25.09
N ALA A 216 -0.62 23.84 -24.39
CA ALA A 216 -0.50 22.95 -23.23
C ALA A 216 -0.27 21.51 -23.73
N GLY A 217 0.91 20.95 -23.44
CA GLY A 217 1.24 19.54 -23.66
C GLY A 217 0.28 18.64 -22.88
N ARG A 218 -0.71 18.08 -23.57
CA ARG A 218 -1.58 17.04 -23.03
C ARG A 218 -0.74 15.76 -22.89
N LYS A 219 -0.46 15.36 -21.66
CA LYS A 219 -0.02 13.98 -21.35
C LYS A 219 -1.00 13.01 -22.04
N PRO A 220 -0.52 11.96 -22.72
CA PRO A 220 -1.38 11.03 -23.43
C PRO A 220 -2.33 10.35 -22.44
N ARG A 221 -3.64 10.55 -22.65
CA ARG A 221 -4.70 9.83 -21.96
C ARG A 221 -4.55 8.36 -22.33
N GLN A 222 -3.98 7.56 -21.43
CA GLN A 222 -3.91 6.12 -21.59
C GLN A 222 -5.29 5.59 -21.98
N THR A 223 -5.33 4.77 -23.01
CA THR A 223 -6.57 4.15 -23.49
C THR A 223 -7.07 3.17 -22.42
N ARG A 224 -8.40 2.95 -22.34
CA ARG A 224 -9.03 2.07 -21.35
C ARG A 224 -8.36 0.68 -21.26
N VAL A 225 -7.95 0.14 -22.41
CA VAL A 225 -7.23 -1.14 -22.54
C VAL A 225 -5.88 -1.13 -21.82
N GLN A 226 -5.11 -0.04 -21.90
CA GLN A 226 -3.82 0.08 -21.21
C GLN A 226 -3.99 0.13 -19.69
N LYS A 227 -5.02 0.82 -19.20
CA LYS A 227 -5.34 0.88 -17.76
C LYS A 227 -5.78 -0.48 -17.23
N GLU A 228 -6.54 -1.25 -17.99
CA GLU A 228 -6.96 -2.61 -17.63
C GLU A 228 -5.77 -3.59 -17.61
N ALA A 229 -4.90 -3.56 -18.63
CA ALA A 229 -3.70 -4.39 -18.67
C ALA A 229 -2.73 -4.10 -17.50
N ALA A 230 -2.54 -2.81 -17.15
CA ALA A 230 -1.74 -2.40 -16.00
C ALA A 230 -2.36 -2.82 -14.66
N SER A 231 -3.69 -2.94 -14.60
CA SER A 231 -4.40 -3.38 -13.40
C SER A 231 -4.25 -4.89 -13.20
N ALA A 232 -4.43 -5.68 -14.26
CA ALA A 232 -4.24 -7.12 -14.22
C ALA A 232 -2.78 -7.50 -13.89
N SER A 233 -1.80 -6.84 -14.51
CA SER A 233 -0.39 -7.09 -14.21
C SER A 233 -0.03 -6.73 -12.76
N SER A 234 -0.61 -5.67 -12.21
CA SER A 234 -0.41 -5.30 -10.80
C SER A 234 -0.98 -6.36 -9.84
N SER A 235 -2.16 -6.91 -10.11
CA SER A 235 -2.76 -7.95 -9.25
C SER A 235 -1.98 -9.27 -9.32
N THR A 236 -1.48 -9.64 -10.50
CA THR A 236 -0.61 -10.82 -10.66
C THR A 236 0.68 -10.67 -9.86
N ALA A 237 1.32 -9.50 -9.90
CA ALA A 237 2.54 -9.24 -9.12
C ALA A 237 2.28 -9.23 -7.59
N ALA A 238 1.14 -8.71 -7.15
CA ALA A 238 0.74 -8.76 -5.74
C ALA A 238 0.50 -10.21 -5.26
N ASN A 239 -0.16 -11.03 -6.09
CA ASN A 239 -0.35 -12.46 -5.81
C ASN A 239 0.98 -13.20 -5.67
N ALA A 240 1.93 -12.94 -6.57
CA ALA A 240 3.27 -13.52 -6.51
C ALA A 240 4.01 -13.11 -5.23
N SER A 241 3.86 -11.85 -4.80
CA SER A 241 4.45 -11.38 -3.53
C SER A 241 3.91 -12.13 -2.32
N LEU A 242 2.60 -12.39 -2.24
CA LEU A 242 1.99 -13.16 -1.16
C LEU A 242 2.46 -14.62 -1.13
N GLN A 243 2.57 -15.23 -2.32
CA GLN A 243 3.02 -16.61 -2.42
C GLN A 243 4.48 -16.74 -2.00
N SER A 244 5.33 -15.79 -2.42
CA SER A 244 6.74 -15.77 -2.04
C SER A 244 6.94 -15.53 -0.54
N THR A 245 6.12 -14.69 0.11
CA THR A 245 6.21 -14.50 1.56
C THR A 245 5.73 -15.73 2.33
N LEU A 246 4.71 -16.43 1.82
CA LEU A 246 4.23 -17.68 2.41
C LEU A 246 5.25 -18.81 2.32
N GLU A 247 5.96 -18.93 1.19
CA GLU A 247 7.01 -19.95 1.01
C GLU A 247 8.25 -19.71 1.87
N ALA A 248 8.47 -18.48 2.31
CA ALA A 248 9.59 -18.09 3.18
C ALA A 248 9.25 -18.14 4.68
N ALA A 249 7.99 -18.36 5.04
CA ALA A 249 7.48 -18.37 6.42
C ALA A 249 7.48 -19.77 7.05
#